data_AF-A0A3A8QLN1-F1
#
_entry.id   AF-A0A3A8QLN1-F1
#
_cell.length_a   1.000
_cell.length_b   1.000
_cell.length_c   1.000
_cell.angle_alpha   90.00
_cell.angle_beta   90.00
_cell.angle_gamma   90.00
#
_symmetry.space_group_name_H-M   'P 1'
#
loop_
_entity.id
_entity.type
_entity.pdbx_description
1 polymer ?
#
loop_
_entity_poly.entity_id
_entity_poly.type
_entity_poly.pdbx_seq_one_letter_code
_entity_poly.pdbx_strand_id
1 'polypeptide(L)'
;MFRNATSWLAVAGGLLASSAGAATVANYRGGNTPAYSRVSYDYVPSVMQDGVYRMWWCGGIAGDYILYAEASSLGGPWHARGSTVANSYNTVFAPTGNAAQFDGIHVCDPSVIRVDATYYMYYGGYGDGTGTTMIGVASSPDGLNWTRLNGGNPIVVPARDYRTVPNHYGAGQPSVTYVNGKFYLIFTDSTGYAVDGNGGGQFVLRSSDPTFQTGVEELTATGFAPRTAANHTRHSLIGAFSVDWQYVDTNDTFAIAVDGSTANATRVFLFNSALNQQVDWFDVPGTWTEGPAIVSRPDKHAVPSSTCGTVPVDILRSVGTGDVNTWNLAHSGVDLLTGRSCDQANVGRVFEGYLIQSAGLPLTLVRGGTRLQFALAAPALDLSRNAISVSSDIFYRVPYGASMHAGAPVYGAAGRPAAFSLDDGRLWPVGCLEAITHNNSSIASLGVSQWDALPKGPSLHCVK
;
A
#
# COMPACT_ATOMS: atom_id res chain seq x y z
N MET A 1 -44.19 15.27 24.35
CA MET A 1 -43.84 16.43 25.19
C MET A 1 -42.72 15.98 26.13
N PHE A 2 -41.53 16.58 25.97
CA PHE A 2 -40.35 16.65 26.85
C PHE A 2 -40.11 15.66 28.02
N ARG A 3 -38.96 14.96 27.90
CA ARG A 3 -37.76 14.85 28.79
C ARG A 3 -37.83 14.27 30.22
N ASN A 4 -36.87 13.34 30.43
CA ASN A 4 -35.92 13.11 31.55
C ASN A 4 -36.48 12.85 32.97
N ALA A 5 -35.93 11.98 33.82
CA ALA A 5 -34.58 11.46 34.01
C ALA A 5 -34.60 10.16 34.86
N THR A 6 -33.61 9.25 34.74
CA THR A 6 -32.87 8.67 35.89
C THR A 6 -31.67 7.82 35.45
N SER A 7 -30.54 8.15 36.06
CA SER A 7 -29.19 7.56 36.02
C SER A 7 -29.08 6.16 36.63
N TRP A 8 -28.18 5.32 36.11
CA TRP A 8 -27.45 4.31 36.89
C TRP A 8 -25.97 4.27 36.49
N LEU A 9 -25.13 4.23 37.53
CA LEU A 9 -23.68 4.29 37.52
C LEU A 9 -23.00 3.04 36.93
N ALA A 10 -21.76 3.29 36.50
CA ALA A 10 -20.73 2.36 36.06
C ALA A 10 -20.41 1.22 37.05
N VAL A 11 -19.95 0.10 36.49
CA VAL A 11 -19.00 -0.81 37.14
C VAL A 11 -17.81 -0.98 36.20
N ALA A 12 -16.63 -0.70 36.74
CA ALA A 12 -15.34 -0.76 36.07
C ALA A 12 -14.91 -2.21 35.77
N GLY A 13 -14.45 -2.43 34.54
CA GLY A 13 -13.54 -3.52 34.18
C GLY A 13 -12.25 -2.88 33.69
N GLY A 14 -11.20 -2.94 34.50
CA GLY A 14 -9.91 -2.35 34.20
C GLY A 14 -9.17 -3.09 33.10
N LEU A 15 -8.84 -2.36 32.04
CA LEU A 15 -7.62 -2.48 31.27
C LEU A 15 -7.17 -1.03 31.06
N LEU A 16 -5.90 -0.75 31.34
CA LEU A 16 -5.30 0.58 31.16
C LEU A 16 -5.54 1.04 29.72
N ALA A 17 -6.53 1.90 29.50
CA ALA A 17 -6.60 2.69 28.29
C ALA A 17 -5.40 3.62 28.35
N SER A 18 -4.32 3.28 27.65
CA SER A 18 -3.39 4.32 27.22
C SER A 18 -4.23 5.29 26.41
N SER A 19 -4.52 6.48 26.95
CA SER A 19 -5.14 7.53 26.16
C SER A 19 -4.16 7.84 25.04
N ALA A 20 -4.45 7.38 23.82
CA ALA A 20 -3.67 7.72 22.64
C ALA A 20 -3.48 9.24 22.61
N GLY A 21 -2.24 9.69 22.54
CA GLY A 21 -1.90 11.10 22.40
C GLY A 21 -2.25 11.60 20.99
N ALA A 22 -2.06 12.90 20.75
CA ALA A 22 -1.95 13.41 19.40
C ALA A 22 -0.47 13.41 19.00
N ALA A 23 -0.14 12.81 17.87
CA ALA A 23 1.22 12.69 17.40
C ALA A 23 1.77 14.08 17.05
N THR A 24 3.08 14.25 17.17
CA THR A 24 3.73 15.48 16.74
C THR A 24 3.92 15.46 15.23
N VAL A 25 3.41 16.48 14.55
CA VAL A 25 3.56 16.66 13.10
C VAL A 25 4.22 18.00 12.76
N ALA A 26 4.93 18.04 11.64
CA ALA A 26 5.60 19.23 11.12
C ALA A 26 5.51 19.31 9.59
N ASN A 27 6.09 20.36 9.00
CA ASN A 27 6.31 20.49 7.55
C ASN A 27 5.04 20.27 6.70
N TYR A 28 3.97 20.98 7.07
CA TYR A 28 2.72 21.01 6.31
C TYR A 28 2.98 21.43 4.86
N ARG A 29 2.37 20.70 3.93
CA ARG A 29 2.54 20.92 2.49
C ARG A 29 1.27 20.58 1.73
N GLY A 30 1.14 21.15 0.53
CA GLY A 30 -0.06 21.01 -0.30
C GLY A 30 -1.27 21.78 0.25
N GLY A 31 -2.47 21.30 -0.04
CA GLY A 31 -3.72 21.91 0.39
C GLY A 31 -4.92 21.41 -0.42
N ASN A 32 -5.83 22.33 -0.75
CA ASN A 32 -7.03 22.04 -1.54
C ASN A 32 -6.88 22.41 -3.02
N THR A 33 -5.74 22.98 -3.42
CA THR A 33 -5.47 23.28 -4.82
C THR A 33 -5.35 21.95 -5.59
N PRO A 34 -6.19 21.71 -6.61
CA PRO A 34 -6.08 20.50 -7.41
C PRO A 34 -4.70 20.34 -8.05
N ALA A 35 -4.12 19.16 -7.88
CA ALA A 35 -2.91 18.73 -8.60
C ALA A 35 -3.28 18.07 -9.94
N TYR A 36 -4.47 17.48 -10.03
CA TYR A 36 -5.03 16.90 -11.24
C TYR A 36 -6.50 17.34 -11.40
N SER A 37 -6.89 17.70 -12.62
CA SER A 37 -8.27 18.10 -12.93
C SER A 37 -8.71 17.73 -14.34
N ARG A 38 -9.99 17.35 -14.50
CA ARG A 38 -10.60 17.11 -15.82
C ARG A 38 -12.10 17.41 -15.81
N VAL A 39 -12.71 17.39 -17.00
CA VAL A 39 -14.17 17.54 -17.16
C VAL A 39 -14.87 16.20 -16.90
N SER A 40 -14.99 15.84 -15.63
CA SER A 40 -15.77 14.73 -15.03
C SER A 40 -15.45 14.73 -13.52
N TYR A 41 -15.56 13.59 -12.84
CA TYR A 41 -15.23 13.42 -11.42
C TYR A 41 -14.12 12.40 -11.18
N ASP A 42 -13.25 12.68 -10.22
CA ASP A 42 -12.11 11.85 -9.83
C ASP A 42 -12.02 11.68 -8.31
N TYR A 43 -11.92 10.43 -7.85
CA TYR A 43 -11.93 10.10 -6.42
C TYR A 43 -11.22 8.78 -6.12
N VAL A 44 -11.07 8.49 -4.81
CA VAL A 44 -10.48 7.25 -4.25
C VAL A 44 -9.17 6.82 -4.93
N PRO A 45 -8.14 7.70 -4.96
CA PRO A 45 -6.89 7.32 -5.59
C PRO A 45 -6.15 6.22 -4.82
N SER A 46 -5.20 5.58 -5.47
CA SER A 46 -4.10 4.81 -4.90
C SER A 46 -2.81 5.40 -5.43
N VAL A 47 -1.88 5.73 -4.54
CA VAL A 47 -0.65 6.45 -4.91
C VAL A 47 0.60 5.72 -4.43
N MET A 48 1.52 5.50 -5.36
CA MET A 48 2.76 4.78 -5.15
C MET A 48 3.96 5.60 -5.64
N GLN A 49 5.03 5.65 -4.84
CA GLN A 49 6.33 6.16 -5.26
C GLN A 49 7.21 5.01 -5.80
N ASP A 50 7.36 4.94 -7.12
CA ASP A 50 8.13 3.90 -7.82
C ASP A 50 8.85 4.50 -9.03
N GLY A 51 9.97 5.17 -8.76
CA GLY A 51 10.70 6.06 -9.66
C GLY A 51 10.02 7.42 -9.81
N VAL A 52 8.80 7.39 -10.32
CA VAL A 52 7.86 8.52 -10.35
C VAL A 52 6.72 8.25 -9.37
N TYR A 53 5.96 9.29 -9.04
CA TYR A 53 4.65 9.08 -8.43
C TYR A 53 3.71 8.49 -9.47
N ARG A 54 3.01 7.44 -9.08
CA ARG A 54 2.04 6.71 -9.90
C ARG A 54 0.70 6.78 -9.18
N MET A 55 -0.35 7.12 -9.91
CA MET A 55 -1.70 7.24 -9.36
C MET A 55 -2.66 6.40 -10.19
N TRP A 56 -3.45 5.58 -9.51
CA TRP A 56 -4.65 4.93 -10.05
C TRP A 56 -5.85 5.48 -9.32
N TRP A 57 -6.96 5.72 -9.99
CA TRP A 57 -8.14 6.27 -9.31
C TRP A 57 -9.42 5.91 -10.05
N CYS A 58 -10.53 6.09 -9.35
CA CYS A 58 -11.84 5.92 -9.94
C CYS A 58 -12.25 7.19 -10.66
N GLY A 59 -12.43 7.07 -11.97
CA GLY A 59 -12.79 8.18 -12.84
C GLY A 59 -14.13 7.95 -13.51
N GLY A 60 -15.01 8.97 -13.42
CA GLY A 60 -16.26 9.01 -14.16
C GLY A 60 -16.05 8.91 -15.69
N ILE A 61 -16.19 7.70 -16.23
CA ILE A 61 -16.15 7.35 -17.66
C ILE A 61 -17.18 6.23 -17.85
N ALA A 62 -18.31 6.54 -18.51
CA ALA A 62 -19.38 5.56 -18.77
C ALA A 62 -19.83 4.77 -17.51
N GLY A 63 -19.96 5.46 -16.38
CA GLY A 63 -19.97 4.84 -15.06
C GLY A 63 -18.62 5.13 -14.39
N ASP A 64 -17.93 4.09 -13.92
CA ASP A 64 -16.62 4.20 -13.27
C ASP A 64 -15.60 3.26 -13.87
N TYR A 65 -14.50 3.83 -14.35
CA TYR A 65 -13.32 3.12 -14.84
C TYR A 65 -12.12 3.46 -13.95
N ILE A 66 -11.12 2.58 -13.90
CA ILE A 66 -9.87 2.90 -13.21
C ILE A 66 -8.91 3.53 -14.21
N LEU A 67 -8.49 4.74 -13.89
CA LEU A 67 -7.58 5.57 -14.68
C LEU A 67 -6.18 5.56 -14.09
N TYR A 68 -5.22 6.07 -14.85
CA TYR A 68 -3.81 6.11 -14.48
C TYR A 68 -3.08 7.36 -14.96
N ALA A 69 -2.16 7.86 -14.13
CA ALA A 69 -1.24 8.95 -14.45
C ALA A 69 0.05 8.86 -13.62
N GLU A 70 1.10 9.53 -14.11
CA GLU A 70 2.40 9.66 -13.49
C GLU A 70 2.74 11.14 -13.25
N ALA A 71 3.57 11.41 -12.25
CA ALA A 71 4.16 12.73 -12.01
C ALA A 71 5.52 12.64 -11.33
N SER A 72 6.40 13.61 -11.57
CA SER A 72 7.66 13.76 -10.83
C SER A 72 7.48 14.39 -9.44
N SER A 73 6.33 15.01 -9.18
CA SER A 73 5.96 15.59 -7.90
C SER A 73 4.47 15.38 -7.61
N LEU A 74 4.08 15.30 -6.34
CA LEU A 74 2.69 15.12 -5.93
C LEU A 74 1.78 16.31 -6.33
N GLY A 75 2.37 17.50 -6.50
CA GLY A 75 1.67 18.68 -7.02
C GLY A 75 1.50 18.68 -8.55
N GLY A 76 1.98 17.64 -9.24
CA GLY A 76 1.92 17.53 -10.70
C GLY A 76 3.08 18.26 -11.41
N PRO A 77 2.92 18.55 -12.72
CA PRO A 77 1.78 18.15 -13.54
C PRO A 77 1.69 16.63 -13.66
N TRP A 78 0.49 16.09 -13.46
CA TRP A 78 0.19 14.69 -13.69
C TRP A 78 -0.11 14.44 -15.17
N HIS A 79 0.32 13.32 -15.72
CA HIS A 79 0.14 13.01 -17.14
C HIS A 79 0.07 11.49 -17.40
N ALA A 80 -0.50 11.10 -18.54
CA ALA A 80 -0.47 9.72 -19.02
C ALA A 80 0.97 9.24 -19.23
N ARG A 81 1.22 7.93 -19.10
CA ARG A 81 2.53 7.36 -19.44
C ARG A 81 2.84 7.62 -20.91
N GLY A 82 4.03 8.13 -21.19
CA GLY A 82 4.47 8.49 -22.55
C GLY A 82 3.88 9.80 -23.10
N SER A 83 3.16 10.56 -22.28
CA SER A 83 2.65 11.90 -22.59
C SER A 83 3.35 12.95 -21.76
N THR A 84 3.44 14.19 -22.26
CA THR A 84 3.84 15.38 -21.49
C THR A 84 2.67 16.34 -21.25
N VAL A 85 1.47 15.98 -21.72
CA VAL A 85 0.27 16.80 -21.61
C VAL A 85 -0.26 16.72 -20.17
N ALA A 86 -0.26 17.85 -19.46
CA ALA A 86 -0.82 17.93 -18.13
C ALA A 86 -2.29 17.50 -18.10
N ASN A 87 -2.69 16.83 -17.01
CA ASN A 87 -4.01 16.26 -16.79
C ASN A 87 -4.45 15.19 -17.82
N SER A 88 -3.53 14.70 -18.66
CA SER A 88 -3.79 13.49 -19.46
C SER A 88 -3.75 12.23 -18.59
N TYR A 89 -4.41 11.17 -19.04
CA TYR A 89 -4.51 9.90 -18.32
C TYR A 89 -4.56 8.71 -19.28
N ASN A 90 -4.25 7.52 -18.77
CA ASN A 90 -4.55 6.25 -19.42
C ASN A 90 -5.79 5.63 -18.75
N THR A 91 -6.71 5.08 -19.53
CA THR A 91 -7.70 4.13 -19.00
C THR A 91 -7.03 2.76 -18.89
N VAL A 92 -6.94 2.19 -17.69
CA VAL A 92 -6.18 0.96 -17.44
C VAL A 92 -7.05 -0.21 -17.02
N PHE A 93 -8.25 0.04 -16.50
CA PHE A 93 -9.17 -1.03 -16.15
C PHE A 93 -10.62 -0.58 -16.37
N ALA A 94 -11.37 -1.41 -17.09
CA ALA A 94 -12.78 -1.18 -17.39
C ALA A 94 -13.64 -2.34 -16.84
N PRO A 95 -14.93 -2.09 -16.57
CA PRO A 95 -15.91 -3.14 -16.29
C PRO A 95 -15.92 -4.18 -17.41
N THR A 96 -16.35 -5.40 -17.10
CA THR A 96 -16.40 -6.46 -18.13
C THR A 96 -17.47 -6.22 -19.19
N GLY A 97 -18.46 -5.37 -18.89
CA GLY A 97 -19.65 -5.18 -19.71
C GLY A 97 -20.65 -6.33 -19.64
N ASN A 98 -20.37 -7.36 -18.84
CA ASN A 98 -21.26 -8.49 -18.62
C ASN A 98 -21.93 -8.36 -17.25
N ALA A 99 -23.22 -8.02 -17.24
CA ALA A 99 -24.03 -7.86 -16.03
C ALA A 99 -24.25 -9.16 -15.23
N ALA A 100 -23.74 -10.31 -15.67
CA ALA A 100 -23.68 -11.52 -14.85
C ALA A 100 -22.42 -11.59 -13.97
N GLN A 101 -21.45 -10.69 -14.17
CA GLN A 101 -20.20 -10.63 -13.40
C GLN A 101 -20.28 -9.50 -12.38
N PHE A 102 -19.64 -9.72 -11.22
CA PHE A 102 -19.69 -8.76 -10.11
C PHE A 102 -19.14 -7.38 -10.47
N ASP A 103 -18.24 -7.28 -11.45
CA ASP A 103 -17.66 -6.06 -11.97
C ASP A 103 -18.13 -5.75 -13.41
N GLY A 104 -19.38 -6.12 -13.71
CA GLY A 104 -20.00 -5.95 -15.02
C GLY A 104 -20.32 -4.52 -15.42
N ILE A 105 -20.56 -3.63 -14.44
CA ILE A 105 -21.05 -2.26 -14.68
C ILE A 105 -20.06 -1.20 -14.19
N HIS A 106 -19.47 -1.36 -13.00
CA HIS A 106 -18.49 -0.43 -12.43
C HIS A 106 -17.26 -1.16 -11.89
N VAL A 107 -16.10 -0.51 -12.03
CA VAL A 107 -14.86 -0.84 -11.32
C VAL A 107 -14.29 0.42 -10.70
N CYS A 108 -14.02 0.39 -9.40
CA CYS A 108 -13.68 1.57 -8.61
C CYS A 108 -12.78 1.21 -7.42
N ASP A 109 -12.49 2.19 -6.57
CA ASP A 109 -11.76 2.04 -5.31
C ASP A 109 -10.46 1.20 -5.44
N PRO A 110 -9.54 1.55 -6.37
CA PRO A 110 -8.31 0.80 -6.52
C PRO A 110 -7.43 0.90 -5.27
N SER A 111 -6.81 -0.20 -4.89
CA SER A 111 -5.62 -0.22 -4.04
C SER A 111 -4.53 -1.03 -4.71
N VAL A 112 -3.46 -0.35 -5.12
CA VAL A 112 -2.39 -0.91 -5.94
C VAL A 112 -1.10 -1.03 -5.14
N ILE A 113 -0.53 -2.24 -5.15
CA ILE A 113 0.78 -2.54 -4.57
C ILE A 113 1.62 -3.33 -5.56
N ARG A 114 2.93 -3.37 -5.36
CA ARG A 114 3.85 -4.27 -6.05
C ARG A 114 4.62 -5.08 -5.04
N VAL A 115 4.46 -6.39 -5.14
CA VAL A 115 5.27 -7.36 -4.41
C VAL A 115 6.19 -8.00 -5.44
N ASP A 116 7.49 -7.91 -5.19
CA ASP A 116 8.52 -8.34 -6.14
C ASP A 116 8.35 -7.65 -7.51
N ALA A 117 8.16 -8.42 -8.58
CA ALA A 117 7.98 -7.90 -9.94
C ALA A 117 6.50 -7.78 -10.38
N THR A 118 5.54 -8.08 -9.49
CA THR A 118 4.12 -8.14 -9.85
C THR A 118 3.34 -7.07 -9.12
N TYR A 119 2.60 -6.26 -9.89
CA TYR A 119 1.59 -5.37 -9.35
C TYR A 119 0.31 -6.16 -9.08
N TYR A 120 -0.34 -5.85 -7.96
CA TYR A 120 -1.67 -6.31 -7.61
C TYR A 120 -2.56 -5.11 -7.38
N MET A 121 -3.78 -5.16 -7.92
CA MET A 121 -4.83 -4.18 -7.72
C MET A 121 -6.02 -4.86 -7.08
N TYR A 122 -6.38 -4.44 -5.89
CA TYR A 122 -7.64 -4.78 -5.23
C TYR A 122 -8.63 -3.67 -5.57
N TYR A 123 -9.86 -4.03 -5.93
CA TYR A 123 -10.81 -3.05 -6.45
C TYR A 123 -12.25 -3.42 -6.09
N GLY A 124 -13.10 -2.40 -5.95
CA GLY A 124 -14.54 -2.57 -5.85
C GLY A 124 -15.17 -2.83 -7.22
N GLY A 125 -16.06 -3.81 -7.31
CA GLY A 125 -16.84 -4.12 -8.49
C GLY A 125 -18.34 -4.12 -8.20
N TYR A 126 -19.12 -3.58 -9.13
CA TYR A 126 -20.58 -3.62 -9.09
C TYR A 126 -21.14 -4.04 -10.45
N GLY A 127 -22.08 -4.99 -10.48
CA GLY A 127 -22.70 -5.38 -11.75
C GLY A 127 -23.55 -6.65 -11.81
N ASP A 128 -23.44 -7.60 -10.88
CA ASP A 128 -24.11 -8.92 -10.95
C ASP A 128 -25.63 -8.90 -10.63
N GLY A 129 -26.22 -7.71 -10.51
CA GLY A 129 -27.62 -7.51 -10.18
C GLY A 129 -27.97 -7.75 -8.71
N THR A 130 -27.02 -8.05 -7.82
CA THR A 130 -27.33 -8.18 -6.38
C THR A 130 -27.50 -6.83 -5.68
N GLY A 131 -27.13 -5.73 -6.34
CA GLY A 131 -27.27 -4.37 -5.81
C GLY A 131 -26.24 -4.00 -4.74
N THR A 132 -25.12 -4.72 -4.64
CA THR A 132 -24.07 -4.52 -3.63
C THR A 132 -22.69 -4.65 -4.25
N THR A 133 -21.74 -3.82 -3.84
CA THR A 133 -20.33 -3.93 -4.23
C THR A 133 -19.69 -5.21 -3.67
N MET A 134 -18.75 -5.77 -4.43
CA MET A 134 -17.86 -6.87 -4.03
C MET A 134 -16.41 -6.52 -4.37
N ILE A 135 -15.44 -7.21 -3.76
CA ILE A 135 -14.01 -6.92 -4.00
C ILE A 135 -13.41 -7.94 -4.94
N GLY A 136 -12.75 -7.47 -5.99
CA GLY A 136 -11.92 -8.25 -6.90
C GLY A 136 -10.42 -8.04 -6.67
N VAL A 137 -9.62 -8.84 -7.37
CA VAL A 137 -8.17 -8.62 -7.49
C VAL A 137 -7.72 -8.86 -8.93
N ALA A 138 -6.78 -8.04 -9.40
CA ALA A 138 -6.10 -8.20 -10.68
C ALA A 138 -4.58 -8.13 -10.50
N SER A 139 -3.83 -8.79 -11.36
CA SER A 139 -2.36 -8.69 -11.44
C SER A 139 -1.92 -7.97 -12.70
N SER A 140 -0.78 -7.29 -12.64
CA SER A 140 -0.16 -6.64 -13.79
C SER A 140 1.38 -6.72 -13.72
N PRO A 141 2.07 -6.89 -14.85
CA PRO A 141 3.53 -6.78 -14.89
C PRO A 141 4.02 -5.32 -14.89
N ASP A 142 3.18 -4.35 -15.28
CA ASP A 142 3.60 -2.97 -15.56
C ASP A 142 2.75 -1.88 -14.85
N GLY A 143 1.69 -2.32 -14.16
CA GLY A 143 0.70 -1.47 -13.49
C GLY A 143 -0.31 -0.83 -14.45
N LEU A 144 -0.31 -1.19 -15.73
CA LEU A 144 -1.21 -0.65 -16.77
C LEU A 144 -2.08 -1.72 -17.40
N ASN A 145 -1.50 -2.88 -17.69
CA ASN A 145 -2.17 -4.00 -18.34
C ASN A 145 -2.54 -5.03 -17.28
N TRP A 146 -3.83 -5.14 -16.98
CA TRP A 146 -4.34 -5.90 -15.85
C TRP A 146 -5.02 -7.20 -16.28
N THR A 147 -4.74 -8.28 -15.56
CA THR A 147 -5.42 -9.57 -15.67
C THR A 147 -6.18 -9.84 -14.38
N ARG A 148 -7.51 -10.01 -14.48
CA ARG A 148 -8.35 -10.42 -13.35
C ARG A 148 -7.86 -11.77 -12.81
N LEU A 149 -7.70 -11.87 -11.50
CA LEU A 149 -7.36 -13.12 -10.81
C LEU A 149 -8.63 -13.82 -10.34
N ASN A 150 -8.48 -14.97 -9.66
CA ASN A 150 -9.59 -15.78 -9.14
C ASN A 150 -10.64 -16.16 -10.22
N GLY A 151 -10.22 -16.31 -11.47
CA GLY A 151 -11.10 -16.58 -12.60
C GLY A 151 -12.09 -15.45 -12.90
N GLY A 152 -11.84 -14.23 -12.42
CA GLY A 152 -12.77 -13.10 -12.53
C GLY A 152 -13.91 -13.12 -11.51
N ASN A 153 -13.83 -13.96 -10.47
CA ASN A 153 -14.79 -13.97 -9.36
C ASN A 153 -14.33 -13.05 -8.22
N PRO A 154 -15.25 -12.49 -7.43
CA PRO A 154 -14.89 -11.68 -6.28
C PRO A 154 -14.15 -12.52 -5.23
N ILE A 155 -13.23 -11.88 -4.51
CA ILE A 155 -12.49 -12.48 -3.40
C ILE A 155 -13.12 -12.17 -2.03
N VAL A 156 -13.90 -11.08 -1.95
CA VAL A 156 -14.74 -10.76 -0.79
C VAL A 156 -16.14 -10.42 -1.30
N VAL A 157 -17.14 -11.03 -0.67
CA VAL A 157 -18.56 -10.76 -0.90
C VAL A 157 -19.18 -10.19 0.38
N PRO A 158 -20.23 -9.36 0.29
CA PRO A 158 -20.91 -8.80 1.46
C PRO A 158 -21.36 -9.89 2.43
N ALA A 159 -21.19 -9.66 3.73
CA ALA A 159 -21.59 -10.58 4.79
C ALA A 159 -23.11 -10.76 4.90
N ARG A 160 -23.90 -9.79 4.43
CA ARG A 160 -25.37 -9.80 4.39
C ARG A 160 -26.02 -10.06 5.74
N ASP A 161 -25.55 -9.38 6.78
CA ASP A 161 -26.26 -9.38 8.05
C ASP A 161 -27.68 -8.80 7.91
N TYR A 162 -28.62 -9.28 8.72
CA TYR A 162 -30.05 -9.00 8.59
C TYR A 162 -30.47 -7.61 9.09
N ARG A 163 -29.55 -6.86 9.71
CA ARG A 163 -29.82 -5.52 10.23
C ARG A 163 -30.05 -4.53 9.09
N THR A 164 -31.12 -3.75 9.22
CA THR A 164 -31.36 -2.61 8.31
C THR A 164 -30.47 -1.45 8.73
N VAL A 165 -29.43 -1.19 7.94
CA VAL A 165 -28.63 0.04 8.02
C VAL A 165 -28.95 0.95 6.84
N PRO A 166 -28.79 2.28 6.96
CA PRO A 166 -29.06 3.21 5.85
C PRO A 166 -28.15 3.01 4.63
N ASN A 167 -26.90 2.56 4.83
CA ASN A 167 -25.94 2.38 3.75
C ASN A 167 -25.94 0.94 3.22
N HIS A 168 -26.39 0.75 1.98
CA HIS A 168 -26.47 -0.55 1.31
C HIS A 168 -25.29 -0.84 0.36
N TYR A 169 -24.14 -0.15 0.53
CA TYR A 169 -22.97 -0.26 -0.34
C TYR A 169 -22.46 -1.70 -0.54
N GLY A 170 -22.39 -2.52 0.52
CA GLY A 170 -21.81 -3.87 0.45
C GLY A 170 -20.33 -3.89 0.82
N ALA A 171 -19.57 -4.81 0.22
CA ALA A 171 -18.15 -5.04 0.51
C ALA A 171 -17.27 -4.40 -0.57
N GLY A 172 -16.45 -3.41 -0.20
CA GLY A 172 -15.68 -2.61 -1.15
C GLY A 172 -14.66 -1.72 -0.48
N GLN A 173 -14.25 -0.64 -1.16
CA GLN A 173 -13.21 0.29 -0.68
C GLN A 173 -11.98 -0.43 -0.09
N PRO A 174 -11.38 -1.38 -0.83
CA PRO A 174 -10.26 -2.14 -0.32
C PRO A 174 -9.02 -1.25 -0.19
N SER A 175 -8.22 -1.47 0.85
CA SER A 175 -6.82 -1.04 0.88
C SER A 175 -5.90 -2.17 1.34
N VAL A 176 -4.78 -2.37 0.66
CA VAL A 176 -3.88 -3.50 0.92
C VAL A 176 -2.46 -3.04 1.27
N THR A 177 -1.80 -3.73 2.19
CA THR A 177 -0.36 -3.57 2.47
C THR A 177 0.33 -4.91 2.61
N TYR A 178 1.61 -5.01 2.23
CA TYR A 178 2.36 -6.28 2.27
C TYR A 178 3.40 -6.28 3.39
N VAL A 179 3.11 -7.01 4.47
CA VAL A 179 3.93 -7.00 5.68
C VAL A 179 4.32 -8.43 6.05
N ASN A 180 5.61 -8.69 6.25
CA ASN A 180 6.13 -9.98 6.73
C ASN A 180 5.62 -11.21 5.95
N GLY A 181 5.58 -11.12 4.61
CA GLY A 181 5.19 -12.25 3.77
C GLY A 181 3.68 -12.44 3.59
N LYS A 182 2.86 -11.48 4.04
CA LYS A 182 1.40 -11.51 3.90
C LYS A 182 0.86 -10.20 3.38
N PHE A 183 -0.13 -10.31 2.51
CA PHE A 183 -1.06 -9.24 2.18
C PHE A 183 -2.00 -9.04 3.37
N TYR A 184 -2.13 -7.82 3.85
CA TYR A 184 -3.15 -7.38 4.78
C TYR A 184 -4.14 -6.53 3.99
N LEU A 185 -5.42 -6.90 4.01
CA LEU A 185 -6.51 -6.20 3.31
C LEU A 185 -7.45 -5.61 4.37
N ILE A 186 -7.54 -4.28 4.43
CA ILE A 186 -8.61 -3.56 5.14
C ILE A 186 -9.70 -3.22 4.14
N PHE A 187 -10.97 -3.34 4.54
CA PHE A 187 -12.09 -3.08 3.64
C PHE A 187 -13.37 -2.69 4.38
N THR A 188 -14.22 -1.93 3.70
CA THR A 188 -15.59 -1.64 4.11
C THR A 188 -16.48 -2.85 3.84
N ASP A 189 -17.33 -3.24 4.79
CA ASP A 189 -18.53 -4.05 4.50
C ASP A 189 -19.73 -3.47 5.24
N SER A 190 -20.58 -2.70 4.54
CA SER A 190 -21.75 -2.06 5.17
C SER A 190 -22.82 -3.06 5.62
N THR A 191 -22.69 -4.33 5.23
CA THR A 191 -23.56 -5.44 5.65
C THR A 191 -22.89 -6.34 6.69
N GLY A 192 -21.75 -5.94 7.23
CA GLY A 192 -20.99 -6.68 8.24
C GLY A 192 -21.70 -6.76 9.60
N TYR A 193 -21.38 -7.78 10.40
CA TYR A 193 -22.02 -7.99 11.70
C TYR A 193 -21.60 -6.99 12.80
N ALA A 194 -20.41 -6.40 12.67
CA ALA A 194 -19.88 -5.41 13.62
C ALA A 194 -19.77 -4.00 13.01
N VAL A 195 -20.72 -3.62 12.14
CA VAL A 195 -20.88 -2.24 11.65
C VAL A 195 -21.57 -1.35 12.69
N ASP A 196 -21.29 -0.05 12.61
CA ASP A 196 -21.99 0.98 13.38
C ASP A 196 -23.42 1.25 12.83
N GLY A 197 -24.10 2.26 13.41
CA GLY A 197 -25.49 2.57 13.08
C GLY A 197 -25.73 3.11 11.65
N ASN A 198 -24.70 3.61 10.97
CA ASN A 198 -24.82 4.07 9.58
C ASN A 198 -24.28 3.04 8.56
N GLY A 199 -23.73 1.92 9.03
CA GLY A 199 -23.09 0.89 8.22
C GLY A 199 -21.56 1.00 8.17
N GLY A 200 -20.95 1.89 8.95
CA GLY A 200 -19.51 2.09 9.00
C GLY A 200 -18.81 0.93 9.70
N GLY A 201 -17.82 0.34 9.05
CA GLY A 201 -17.06 -0.77 9.61
C GLY A 201 -15.92 -1.21 8.70
N GLN A 202 -14.71 -1.21 9.25
CA GLN A 202 -13.50 -1.66 8.58
C GLN A 202 -13.05 -3.02 9.12
N PHE A 203 -13.03 -4.00 8.24
CA PHE A 203 -12.65 -5.39 8.56
C PHE A 203 -11.28 -5.68 7.97
N VAL A 204 -10.53 -6.60 8.60
CA VAL A 204 -9.14 -6.88 8.19
C VAL A 204 -8.94 -8.36 7.94
N LEU A 205 -8.53 -8.71 6.71
CA LEU A 205 -8.04 -10.03 6.33
C LEU A 205 -6.53 -10.01 6.18
N ARG A 206 -5.87 -11.15 6.34
CA ARG A 206 -4.49 -11.35 5.87
C ARG A 206 -4.27 -12.73 5.27
N SER A 207 -3.40 -12.82 4.26
CA SER A 207 -2.94 -14.08 3.67
C SER A 207 -1.61 -13.91 2.94
N SER A 208 -0.84 -14.98 2.78
CA SER A 208 0.28 -15.02 1.82
C SER A 208 -0.19 -15.21 0.37
N ASP A 209 -1.43 -15.67 0.18
CA ASP A 209 -2.08 -15.78 -1.12
C ASP A 209 -2.73 -14.43 -1.50
N PRO A 210 -2.29 -13.76 -2.59
CA PRO A 210 -2.83 -12.48 -3.01
C PRO A 210 -4.30 -12.54 -3.44
N THR A 211 -4.84 -13.74 -3.68
CA THR A 211 -6.26 -13.92 -4.00
C THR A 211 -7.12 -14.12 -2.77
N PHE A 212 -6.54 -14.23 -1.56
CA PHE A 212 -7.27 -14.51 -0.33
C PHE A 212 -8.19 -15.75 -0.44
N GLN A 213 -7.80 -16.78 -1.21
CA GLN A 213 -8.56 -18.02 -1.33
C GLN A 213 -8.00 -19.14 -0.43
N THR A 214 -6.73 -19.01 -0.04
CA THR A 214 -6.06 -19.98 0.85
C THR A 214 -5.41 -19.28 2.04
N GLY A 215 -5.31 -19.99 3.17
CA GLY A 215 -4.57 -19.52 4.35
C GLY A 215 -5.08 -18.20 4.95
N VAL A 216 -6.35 -17.86 4.74
CA VAL A 216 -6.92 -16.57 5.15
C VAL A 216 -7.12 -16.53 6.67
N GLU A 217 -6.56 -15.50 7.28
CA GLU A 217 -6.86 -15.11 8.66
C GLU A 217 -7.65 -13.80 8.66
N GLU A 218 -8.53 -13.65 9.65
CA GLU A 218 -9.32 -12.44 9.86
C GLU A 218 -9.02 -11.89 11.26
N LEU A 219 -8.98 -10.57 11.38
CA LEU A 219 -8.78 -9.89 12.65
C LEU A 219 -10.04 -10.09 13.53
N THR A 220 -9.83 -10.62 14.73
CA THR A 220 -10.87 -10.76 15.76
C THR A 220 -10.52 -9.91 16.98
N ALA A 221 -11.44 -9.80 17.94
CA ALA A 221 -11.21 -9.08 19.19
C ALA A 221 -9.99 -9.58 20.00
N THR A 222 -9.51 -10.80 19.75
CA THR A 222 -8.32 -11.40 20.39
C THR A 222 -7.12 -11.52 19.47
N GLY A 223 -7.15 -10.87 18.29
CA GLY A 223 -6.12 -10.96 17.26
C GLY A 223 -6.53 -11.80 16.05
N PHE A 224 -5.58 -12.04 15.15
CA PHE A 224 -5.83 -12.80 13.92
C PHE A 224 -6.10 -14.28 14.19
N ALA A 225 -7.12 -14.82 13.54
CA ALA A 225 -7.48 -16.24 13.58
C ALA A 225 -7.90 -16.72 12.17
N PRO A 226 -7.86 -18.03 11.87
CA PRO A 226 -8.38 -18.55 10.60
C PRO A 226 -9.79 -18.05 10.32
N ARG A 227 -10.05 -17.58 9.09
CA ARG A 227 -11.37 -17.09 8.69
C ARG A 227 -12.39 -18.22 8.66
N THR A 228 -13.55 -17.98 9.23
CA THR A 228 -14.70 -18.89 9.27
C THR A 228 -15.99 -18.09 9.10
N ALA A 229 -17.10 -18.75 8.74
CA ALA A 229 -18.40 -18.09 8.71
C ALA A 229 -18.81 -17.52 10.09
N ALA A 230 -18.30 -18.08 11.19
CA ALA A 230 -18.64 -17.68 12.55
C ALA A 230 -17.94 -16.39 13.01
N ASN A 231 -16.71 -16.13 12.55
CA ASN A 231 -15.95 -14.93 12.92
C ASN A 231 -15.97 -13.82 11.86
N HIS A 232 -16.40 -14.13 10.63
CA HIS A 232 -16.41 -13.15 9.54
C HIS A 232 -17.22 -11.90 9.90
N THR A 233 -16.59 -10.74 9.74
CA THR A 233 -17.10 -9.39 10.03
C THR A 233 -17.65 -9.20 11.45
N ARG A 234 -17.22 -10.02 12.42
CA ARG A 234 -17.62 -9.90 13.85
C ARG A 234 -16.79 -8.90 14.65
N HIS A 235 -15.71 -8.39 14.07
CA HIS A 235 -14.85 -7.41 14.71
C HIS A 235 -14.43 -6.36 13.69
N SER A 236 -15.00 -5.16 13.84
CA SER A 236 -14.57 -3.98 13.10
C SER A 236 -13.41 -3.31 13.83
N LEU A 237 -12.33 -3.01 13.11
CA LEU A 237 -11.17 -2.31 13.66
C LEU A 237 -11.50 -0.85 13.97
N ILE A 238 -12.22 -0.19 13.07
CA ILE A 238 -12.68 1.19 13.18
C ILE A 238 -14.04 1.36 12.49
N GLY A 239 -14.93 2.17 13.06
CA GLY A 239 -16.17 2.60 12.42
C GLY A 239 -15.91 3.73 11.43
N ALA A 240 -15.66 3.37 10.17
CA ALA A 240 -15.36 4.30 9.08
C ALA A 240 -15.75 3.68 7.73
N PHE A 241 -15.75 4.50 6.69
CA PHE A 241 -15.80 4.10 5.29
C PHE A 241 -14.52 4.55 4.58
N SER A 242 -14.27 4.04 3.37
CA SER A 242 -13.33 4.64 2.43
C SER A 242 -11.95 4.94 3.04
N VAL A 243 -11.29 3.93 3.60
CA VAL A 243 -10.00 4.11 4.28
C VAL A 243 -8.83 3.72 3.38
N ASP A 244 -7.67 4.31 3.62
CA ASP A 244 -6.41 3.82 3.09
C ASP A 244 -5.41 3.65 4.23
N TRP A 245 -4.49 2.71 4.07
CA TRP A 245 -3.49 2.46 5.12
C TRP A 245 -2.11 2.16 4.55
N GLN A 246 -1.10 2.34 5.40
CA GLN A 246 0.26 1.94 5.11
C GLN A 246 0.94 1.40 6.37
N TYR A 247 1.99 0.62 6.19
CA TYR A 247 2.84 0.22 7.31
C TYR A 247 3.97 1.23 7.54
N VAL A 248 4.23 1.59 8.79
CA VAL A 248 5.27 2.56 9.18
C VAL A 248 6.42 1.82 9.86
N ASP A 249 7.45 1.48 9.07
CA ASP A 249 8.62 0.71 9.54
C ASP A 249 9.38 1.36 10.69
N THR A 250 9.42 2.70 10.72
CA THR A 250 10.09 3.45 11.79
C THR A 250 9.52 3.10 13.15
N ASN A 251 8.19 2.92 13.25
CA ASN A 251 7.47 2.73 14.51
C ASN A 251 6.90 1.33 14.74
N ASP A 252 6.91 0.45 13.74
CA ASP A 252 6.24 -0.86 13.77
C ASP A 252 4.71 -0.71 13.96
N THR A 253 4.13 0.24 13.22
CA THR A 253 2.71 0.62 13.34
C THR A 253 2.01 0.64 11.98
N PHE A 254 0.71 0.36 11.96
CA PHE A 254 -0.16 0.67 10.83
C PHE A 254 -0.66 2.10 10.95
N ALA A 255 -0.53 2.89 9.88
CA ALA A 255 -1.16 4.20 9.76
C ALA A 255 -2.41 4.06 8.90
N ILE A 256 -3.58 4.39 9.44
CA ILE A 256 -4.88 4.26 8.77
C ILE A 256 -5.47 5.65 8.58
N ALA A 257 -5.50 6.13 7.35
CA ALA A 257 -6.13 7.37 6.96
C ALA A 257 -7.64 7.14 6.77
N VAL A 258 -8.41 7.99 7.42
CA VAL A 258 -9.87 7.99 7.41
C VAL A 258 -10.38 9.41 7.22
N ASP A 259 -11.65 9.51 6.86
CA ASP A 259 -12.36 10.77 6.83
C ASP A 259 -12.30 11.43 8.23
N GLY A 260 -11.74 12.65 8.30
CA GLY A 260 -11.50 13.30 9.59
C GLY A 260 -12.78 13.67 10.31
N SER A 261 -12.69 13.92 11.62
CA SER A 261 -13.84 14.36 12.44
C SER A 261 -14.37 15.76 12.09
N THR A 262 -13.72 16.44 11.13
CA THR A 262 -14.11 17.75 10.60
C THR A 262 -13.96 17.75 9.10
N ALA A 263 -14.74 18.59 8.40
CA ALA A 263 -14.68 18.69 6.94
C ALA A 263 -13.33 19.20 6.38
N ASN A 264 -12.37 19.59 7.24
CA ASN A 264 -11.13 20.26 6.87
C ASN A 264 -9.86 19.45 7.21
N ALA A 265 -10.00 18.18 7.56
CA ALA A 265 -8.85 17.31 7.79
C ALA A 265 -9.13 15.86 7.39
N THR A 266 -8.08 15.13 7.03
CA THR A 266 -8.05 13.67 7.02
C THR A 266 -7.41 13.19 8.33
N ARG A 267 -8.06 12.29 9.06
CA ARG A 267 -7.50 11.74 10.30
C ARG A 267 -6.66 10.51 9.99
N VAL A 268 -5.49 10.41 10.62
CA VAL A 268 -4.64 9.22 10.55
C VAL A 268 -4.53 8.60 11.93
N PHE A 269 -5.02 7.38 12.10
CA PHE A 269 -4.83 6.59 13.30
C PHE A 269 -3.56 5.75 13.20
N LEU A 270 -2.78 5.70 14.28
CA LEU A 270 -1.67 4.77 14.39
C LEU A 270 -2.08 3.60 15.27
N PHE A 271 -2.03 2.39 14.72
CA PHE A 271 -2.24 1.13 15.44
C PHE A 271 -0.91 0.38 15.58
N ASN A 272 -0.75 -0.35 16.68
CA ASN A 272 0.39 -1.25 16.80
C ASN A 272 0.35 -2.36 15.72
N SER A 273 1.47 -3.05 15.52
CA SER A 273 1.59 -4.12 14.52
C SER A 273 0.66 -5.32 14.73
N ALA A 274 0.10 -5.47 15.93
CA ALA A 274 -0.90 -6.49 16.24
C ALA A 274 -2.35 -6.05 15.93
N LEU A 275 -2.56 -4.77 15.55
CA LEU A 275 -3.87 -4.15 15.30
C LEU A 275 -4.85 -4.27 16.48
N ASN A 276 -4.36 -4.38 17.71
CA ASN A 276 -5.21 -4.53 18.91
C ASN A 276 -5.23 -3.28 19.80
N GLN A 277 -4.43 -2.26 19.47
CA GLN A 277 -4.34 -1.02 20.22
C GLN A 277 -4.04 0.14 19.28
N GLN A 278 -4.87 1.18 19.34
CA GLN A 278 -4.53 2.49 18.80
C GLN A 278 -3.50 3.13 19.74
N VAL A 279 -2.33 3.46 19.20
CA VAL A 279 -1.21 4.02 19.97
C VAL A 279 -1.13 5.54 19.87
N ASP A 280 -1.59 6.12 18.76
CA ASP A 280 -1.50 7.56 18.49
C ASP A 280 -2.49 7.97 17.39
N TRP A 281 -2.60 9.26 17.10
CA TRP A 281 -3.33 9.79 15.94
C TRP A 281 -2.85 11.21 15.58
N PHE A 282 -3.08 11.63 14.34
CA PHE A 282 -2.88 13.02 13.93
C PHE A 282 -3.81 13.37 12.77
N ASP A 283 -3.91 14.67 12.47
CA ASP A 283 -4.71 15.17 11.36
C ASP A 283 -3.79 15.74 10.27
N VAL A 284 -4.13 15.44 9.01
CA VAL A 284 -3.55 16.05 7.83
C VAL A 284 -4.53 17.13 7.33
N PRO A 285 -4.16 18.42 7.33
CA PRO A 285 -5.06 19.49 6.91
C PRO A 285 -5.45 19.38 5.44
N GLY A 286 -6.72 19.63 5.16
CA GLY A 286 -7.26 19.59 3.80
C GLY A 286 -8.73 19.23 3.81
N THR A 287 -9.52 19.86 2.94
CA THR A 287 -10.93 19.48 2.79
C THR A 287 -11.01 18.08 2.25
N TRP A 288 -11.85 17.27 2.87
CA TRP A 288 -12.12 15.93 2.40
C TRP A 288 -13.42 15.90 1.60
N THR A 289 -13.52 14.93 0.68
CA THR A 289 -14.72 14.69 -0.11
C THR A 289 -15.02 13.19 -0.18
N GLU A 290 -14.07 12.37 -0.63
CA GLU A 290 -14.18 10.90 -0.67
C GLU A 290 -12.78 10.27 -0.83
N GLY A 291 -12.46 9.26 -0.01
CA GLY A 291 -11.31 8.36 -0.15
C GLY A 291 -9.92 9.02 -0.07
N PRO A 292 -9.22 8.96 1.09
CA PRO A 292 -7.82 9.35 1.17
C PRO A 292 -6.91 8.29 0.55
N ALA A 293 -5.76 8.70 0.03
CA ALA A 293 -4.73 7.83 -0.49
C ALA A 293 -3.37 8.26 0.06
N ILE A 294 -2.85 7.50 1.01
CA ILE A 294 -1.51 7.73 1.55
C ILE A 294 -0.49 7.38 0.47
N VAL A 295 0.47 8.27 0.23
CA VAL A 295 1.58 8.03 -0.69
C VAL A 295 2.56 7.07 -0.03
N SER A 296 2.86 5.97 -0.70
CA SER A 296 3.63 4.88 -0.11
C SER A 296 4.63 4.28 -1.09
N ARG A 297 5.55 3.48 -0.55
CA ARG A 297 6.43 2.60 -1.32
C ARG A 297 5.61 1.53 -2.07
N PRO A 298 6.22 0.78 -3.01
CA PRO A 298 5.51 -0.24 -3.77
C PRO A 298 4.85 -1.33 -2.92
N ASP A 299 5.42 -1.69 -1.76
CA ASP A 299 4.87 -2.64 -0.78
C ASP A 299 3.82 -2.04 0.16
N LYS A 300 3.46 -0.75 -0.04
CA LYS A 300 2.54 0.04 0.77
C LYS A 300 3.01 0.23 2.22
N HIS A 301 4.31 0.37 2.35
CA HIS A 301 4.97 0.93 3.52
C HIS A 301 5.26 2.43 3.33
N ALA A 302 5.53 3.15 4.40
CA ALA A 302 5.87 4.56 4.36
C ALA A 302 7.11 4.85 3.51
N VAL A 303 7.06 5.92 2.72
CA VAL A 303 8.22 6.43 1.98
C VAL A 303 9.32 6.86 2.98
N PRO A 304 10.59 6.49 2.76
CA PRO A 304 11.66 6.85 3.70
C PRO A 304 11.98 8.35 3.68
N SER A 305 12.46 8.84 4.82
CA SER A 305 13.09 10.16 4.96
C SER A 305 14.59 10.01 5.18
N SER A 306 15.38 11.01 4.77
CA SER A 306 16.79 11.11 5.10
C SER A 306 17.05 11.54 6.56
N THR A 307 16.00 11.78 7.33
CA THR A 307 16.05 12.11 8.76
C THR A 307 15.39 10.99 9.58
N CYS A 308 16.16 10.34 10.44
CA CYS A 308 15.62 9.33 11.35
C CYS A 308 14.53 9.91 12.24
N GLY A 309 13.51 9.11 12.48
CA GLY A 309 12.37 9.51 13.29
C GLY A 309 11.35 10.40 12.57
N THR A 310 11.64 10.81 11.34
CA THR A 310 10.70 11.56 10.48
C THR A 310 10.08 10.62 9.47
N VAL A 311 8.74 10.60 9.40
CA VAL A 311 7.98 9.81 8.42
C VAL A 311 7.11 10.75 7.58
N PRO A 312 7.39 10.93 6.28
CA PRO A 312 6.51 11.66 5.39
C PRO A 312 5.15 10.95 5.29
N VAL A 313 4.07 11.69 5.54
CA VAL A 313 2.71 11.23 5.35
C VAL A 313 2.01 12.21 4.42
N ASP A 314 2.05 11.88 3.14
CA ASP A 314 1.38 12.61 2.07
C ASP A 314 0.10 11.89 1.69
N ILE A 315 -0.95 12.64 1.40
CA ILE A 315 -2.28 12.15 1.05
C ILE A 315 -2.75 12.83 -0.22
N LEU A 316 -3.14 12.02 -1.22
CA LEU A 316 -4.02 12.48 -2.29
C LEU A 316 -5.45 12.12 -1.95
N ARG A 317 -6.38 13.01 -2.29
CA ARG A 317 -7.82 12.83 -2.05
C ARG A 317 -8.61 13.64 -3.05
N SER A 318 -9.89 13.31 -3.19
CA SER A 318 -10.81 14.18 -3.93
C SER A 318 -11.06 15.49 -3.19
N VAL A 319 -11.21 16.57 -3.95
CA VAL A 319 -11.63 17.90 -3.51
C VAL A 319 -12.66 18.46 -4.47
N GLY A 320 -13.75 19.00 -3.94
CA GLY A 320 -14.82 19.58 -4.74
C GLY A 320 -15.98 20.06 -3.89
N THR A 321 -17.12 20.31 -4.53
CA THR A 321 -18.38 20.65 -3.86
C THR A 321 -19.25 19.40 -3.70
N GLY A 322 -20.51 19.56 -3.27
CA GLY A 322 -21.46 18.44 -3.21
C GLY A 322 -21.82 17.83 -4.58
N ASP A 323 -21.50 18.51 -5.70
CA ASP A 323 -21.62 17.93 -7.04
C ASP A 323 -20.35 17.14 -7.37
N VAL A 324 -20.51 15.82 -7.57
CA VAL A 324 -19.42 14.91 -7.91
C VAL A 324 -18.63 15.39 -9.13
N ASN A 325 -19.28 16.01 -10.13
CA ASN A 325 -18.63 16.49 -11.35
C ASN A 325 -17.64 17.64 -11.13
N THR A 326 -17.51 18.14 -9.90
CA THR A 326 -16.51 19.13 -9.50
C THR A 326 -15.29 18.51 -8.81
N TRP A 327 -15.31 17.19 -8.58
CA TRP A 327 -14.30 16.48 -7.81
C TRP A 327 -13.03 16.31 -8.63
N ASN A 328 -11.98 16.96 -8.14
CA ASN A 328 -10.62 16.89 -8.66
C ASN A 328 -9.71 16.26 -7.60
N LEU A 329 -8.46 15.95 -7.93
CA LEU A 329 -7.53 15.35 -6.96
C LEU A 329 -6.54 16.40 -6.47
N ALA A 330 -6.42 16.52 -5.14
CA ALA A 330 -5.47 17.41 -4.49
C ALA A 330 -4.57 16.66 -3.52
N HIS A 331 -3.38 17.20 -3.34
CA HIS A 331 -2.36 16.69 -2.44
C HIS A 331 -2.28 17.56 -1.18
N SER A 332 -2.16 16.93 -0.01
CA SER A 332 -1.73 17.54 1.24
C SER A 332 -0.83 16.58 2.00
N GLY A 333 0.08 17.08 2.84
CA GLY A 333 0.94 16.21 3.62
C GLY A 333 1.53 16.87 4.85
N VAL A 334 2.06 16.01 5.72
CA VAL A 334 2.80 16.37 6.93
C VAL A 334 3.98 15.42 7.10
N ASP A 335 4.91 15.80 7.95
CA ASP A 335 5.90 14.89 8.50
C ASP A 335 5.48 14.46 9.90
N LEU A 336 5.28 13.15 10.09
CA LEU A 336 5.11 12.55 11.40
C LEU A 336 6.46 12.49 12.11
N LEU A 337 6.57 13.15 13.25
CA LEU A 337 7.76 13.13 14.11
C LEU A 337 7.57 12.05 15.18
N THR A 338 8.16 10.89 14.92
CA THR A 338 8.01 9.70 15.78
C THR A 338 8.79 9.76 17.09
N GLY A 339 9.72 10.71 17.22
CA GLY A 339 10.64 10.81 18.36
C GLY A 339 11.71 9.70 18.41
N ARG A 340 11.75 8.77 17.43
CA ARG A 340 12.73 7.69 17.40
C ARG A 340 14.07 8.16 16.85
N SER A 341 15.14 7.77 17.53
CA SER A 341 16.51 7.90 17.00
C SER A 341 16.79 6.84 15.93
N CYS A 342 17.92 6.99 15.21
CA CYS A 342 18.37 5.99 14.26
C CYS A 342 18.71 4.63 14.92
N ASP A 343 18.99 4.59 16.22
CA ASP A 343 19.23 3.34 16.97
C ASP A 343 17.93 2.57 17.27
N GLN A 344 16.81 3.28 17.28
CA GLN A 344 15.50 2.71 17.62
C GLN A 344 14.68 2.33 16.39
N ALA A 345 15.00 2.90 15.23
CA ALA A 345 14.34 2.58 13.97
C ALA A 345 14.99 1.37 13.29
N ASN A 346 14.19 0.49 12.68
CA ASN A 346 14.72 -0.55 11.81
C ASN A 346 15.08 0.05 10.45
N VAL A 347 16.25 0.69 10.35
CA VAL A 347 16.67 1.40 9.15
C VAL A 347 16.74 0.49 7.90
N GLY A 348 17.06 -0.80 8.08
CA GLY A 348 17.04 -1.76 6.99
C GLY A 348 15.65 -1.91 6.37
N ARG A 349 14.60 -2.00 7.20
CA ARG A 349 13.21 -2.04 6.71
C ARG A 349 12.75 -0.70 6.15
N VAL A 350 13.11 0.42 6.78
CA VAL A 350 12.73 1.77 6.32
C VAL A 350 13.19 2.04 4.89
N PHE A 351 14.39 1.57 4.52
CA PHE A 351 14.95 1.79 3.20
C PHE A 351 14.78 0.60 2.24
N GLU A 352 14.04 -0.45 2.59
CA GLU A 352 13.87 -1.64 1.74
C GLU A 352 13.45 -1.27 0.31
N GLY A 353 14.17 -1.79 -0.68
CA GLY A 353 13.97 -1.53 -2.10
C GLY A 353 14.52 -0.20 -2.61
N TYR A 354 15.13 0.65 -1.77
CA TYR A 354 15.74 1.92 -2.20
C TYR A 354 17.23 1.77 -2.48
N LEU A 355 17.71 2.52 -3.47
CA LEU A 355 19.11 2.87 -3.61
C LEU A 355 19.44 3.99 -2.63
N ILE A 356 20.27 3.72 -1.63
CA ILE A 356 20.80 4.73 -0.73
C ILE A 356 22.14 5.27 -1.25
N GLN A 357 22.30 6.58 -1.21
CA GLN A 357 23.47 7.29 -1.70
C GLN A 357 24.07 8.14 -0.58
N SER A 358 25.36 7.97 -0.33
CA SER A 358 26.08 8.81 0.64
C SER A 358 27.43 9.19 0.07
N ALA A 359 27.87 10.44 0.32
CA ALA A 359 29.08 10.98 -0.27
C ALA A 359 30.32 10.13 0.12
N GLY A 360 31.08 9.70 -0.89
CA GLY A 360 32.27 8.88 -0.70
C GLY A 360 32.02 7.40 -0.39
N LEU A 361 30.75 6.95 -0.39
CA LEU A 361 30.38 5.55 -0.15
C LEU A 361 29.79 4.90 -1.41
N PRO A 362 29.88 3.57 -1.56
CA PRO A 362 29.32 2.86 -2.71
C PRO A 362 27.81 3.05 -2.87
N LEU A 363 27.33 3.14 -4.12
CA LEU A 363 25.90 3.03 -4.42
C LEU A 363 25.38 1.69 -3.87
N THR A 364 24.28 1.74 -3.14
CA THR A 364 23.84 0.59 -2.35
C THR A 364 22.33 0.40 -2.46
N LEU A 365 21.89 -0.81 -2.79
CA LEU A 365 20.49 -1.22 -2.66
C LEU A 365 20.27 -1.78 -1.26
N VAL A 366 19.19 -1.38 -0.60
CA VAL A 366 18.74 -2.07 0.61
C VAL A 366 17.79 -3.18 0.21
N ARG A 367 18.14 -4.43 0.53
CA ARG A 367 17.33 -5.62 0.24
C ARG A 367 17.41 -6.62 1.38
N GLY A 368 16.26 -7.15 1.78
CA GLY A 368 16.16 -8.04 2.94
C GLY A 368 16.65 -7.38 4.23
N GLY A 369 16.50 -6.06 4.35
CA GLY A 369 17.00 -5.28 5.48
C GLY A 369 18.53 -5.14 5.56
N THR A 370 19.26 -5.50 4.50
CA THR A 370 20.72 -5.40 4.43
C THR A 370 21.15 -4.59 3.22
N ARG A 371 22.37 -4.06 3.24
CA ARG A 371 22.93 -3.30 2.11
C ARG A 371 23.69 -4.22 1.16
N LEU A 372 23.27 -4.19 -0.11
CA LEU A 372 23.98 -4.74 -1.27
C LEU A 372 24.69 -3.59 -1.98
N GLN A 373 26.02 -3.59 -1.93
CA GLN A 373 26.86 -2.52 -2.49
C GLN A 373 27.25 -2.84 -3.93
N PHE A 374 27.30 -1.84 -4.81
CA PHE A 374 27.60 -2.06 -6.23
C PHE A 374 28.91 -1.39 -6.65
N ALA A 375 29.74 -2.14 -7.37
CA ALA A 375 30.88 -1.57 -8.09
C ALA A 375 30.45 -0.83 -9.37
N LEU A 376 29.35 -1.26 -10.00
CA LEU A 376 28.79 -0.66 -11.21
C LEU A 376 27.37 -0.17 -10.96
N ALA A 377 27.04 1.05 -11.39
CA ALA A 377 25.71 1.62 -11.17
C ALA A 377 24.61 0.94 -12.01
N ALA A 378 24.95 0.45 -13.19
CA ALA A 378 23.98 -0.11 -14.14
C ALA A 378 23.13 -1.26 -13.57
N PRO A 379 23.68 -2.33 -12.96
CA PRO A 379 22.88 -3.38 -12.34
C PRO A 379 22.02 -2.89 -11.18
N ALA A 380 22.45 -1.85 -10.44
CA ALA A 380 21.64 -1.27 -9.36
C ALA A 380 20.36 -0.62 -9.91
N LEU A 381 20.45 0.04 -11.07
CA LEU A 381 19.32 0.68 -11.76
C LEU A 381 18.38 -0.31 -12.45
N ASP A 382 18.78 -1.57 -12.61
CA ASP A 382 17.87 -2.64 -13.05
C ASP A 382 17.02 -3.16 -11.89
N LEU A 383 17.45 -2.95 -10.64
CA LEU A 383 16.87 -3.54 -9.43
C LEU A 383 16.04 -2.55 -8.60
N SER A 384 16.21 -1.25 -8.80
CA SER A 384 15.36 -0.24 -8.16
C SER A 384 15.20 1.01 -9.01
N ARG A 385 13.99 1.58 -8.95
CA ARG A 385 13.65 2.88 -9.54
C ARG A 385 13.80 4.01 -8.53
N ASN A 386 13.91 3.70 -7.24
CA ASN A 386 13.86 4.65 -6.15
C ASN A 386 15.27 4.87 -5.58
N ALA A 387 15.67 6.14 -5.46
CA ALA A 387 16.94 6.52 -4.86
C ALA A 387 16.75 7.64 -3.84
N ILE A 388 17.57 7.65 -2.80
CA ILE A 388 17.58 8.69 -1.78
C ILE A 388 18.98 8.94 -1.24
N SER A 389 19.32 10.23 -1.09
CA SER A 389 20.55 10.66 -0.42
C SER A 389 20.41 10.56 1.09
N VAL A 390 21.38 9.94 1.75
CA VAL A 390 21.40 9.72 3.20
C VAL A 390 22.74 10.11 3.81
N SER A 391 22.75 10.39 5.12
CA SER A 391 23.98 10.58 5.87
C SER A 391 24.80 9.28 5.92
N SER A 392 26.11 9.41 6.17
CA SER A 392 26.97 8.24 6.39
C SER A 392 26.51 7.43 7.61
N ASP A 393 25.96 8.08 8.64
CA ASP A 393 25.40 7.40 9.82
C ASP A 393 24.25 6.45 9.42
N ILE A 394 23.25 6.92 8.68
CA ILE A 394 22.15 6.07 8.19
C ILE A 394 22.71 4.93 7.33
N PHE A 395 23.66 5.24 6.44
CA PHE A 395 24.28 4.25 5.58
C PHE A 395 24.96 3.10 6.35
N TYR A 396 25.66 3.40 7.44
CA TYR A 396 26.35 2.38 8.26
C TYR A 396 25.42 1.65 9.23
N ARG A 397 24.26 2.21 9.53
CA ARG A 397 23.25 1.56 10.37
C ARG A 397 22.45 0.50 9.61
N VAL A 398 22.33 0.60 8.29
CA VAL A 398 21.86 -0.53 7.49
C VAL A 398 22.94 -1.63 7.55
N PRO A 399 22.64 -2.84 8.05
CA PRO A 399 23.64 -3.90 8.19
C PRO A 399 24.26 -4.28 6.86
N TYR A 400 25.59 -4.50 6.84
CA TYR A 400 26.28 -5.07 5.68
C TYR A 400 25.65 -6.39 5.24
N GLY A 401 25.25 -6.46 3.97
CA GLY A 401 24.80 -7.70 3.33
C GLY A 401 25.94 -8.28 2.51
N ALA A 402 26.23 -7.67 1.36
CA ALA A 402 27.22 -8.13 0.41
C ALA A 402 27.69 -7.01 -0.55
N SER A 403 28.74 -7.28 -1.31
CA SER A 403 29.24 -6.45 -2.40
C SER A 403 29.19 -7.17 -3.74
N MET A 404 28.60 -6.51 -4.74
CA MET A 404 28.60 -6.94 -6.14
C MET A 404 29.73 -6.24 -6.89
N HIS A 405 30.82 -6.97 -7.10
CA HIS A 405 31.92 -6.54 -7.96
C HIS A 405 31.55 -6.67 -9.44
N ALA A 406 32.23 -5.89 -10.29
CA ALA A 406 32.12 -6.05 -11.74
C ALA A 406 32.56 -7.47 -12.14
N GLY A 407 31.73 -8.15 -12.93
CA GLY A 407 31.97 -9.54 -13.32
C GLY A 407 31.79 -10.56 -12.19
N ALA A 408 31.01 -10.24 -11.15
CA ALA A 408 30.69 -11.18 -10.08
C ALA A 408 30.19 -12.52 -10.63
N PRO A 409 30.65 -13.68 -10.13
CA PRO A 409 30.22 -14.97 -10.64
C PRO A 409 28.70 -15.14 -10.52
N VAL A 410 28.08 -15.68 -11.56
CA VAL A 410 26.65 -16.02 -11.56
C VAL A 410 26.49 -17.50 -11.81
N TYR A 411 25.65 -18.15 -11.01
CA TYR A 411 25.35 -19.57 -11.15
C TYR A 411 23.89 -19.78 -11.53
N GLY A 412 23.66 -20.61 -12.54
CA GLY A 412 22.34 -21.07 -12.97
C GLY A 412 22.19 -22.59 -12.82
N ALA A 413 20.98 -23.04 -12.51
CA ALA A 413 20.61 -24.45 -12.48
C ALA A 413 19.21 -24.65 -13.06
N ALA A 414 18.93 -25.83 -13.61
CA ALA A 414 17.63 -26.12 -14.22
C ALA A 414 16.49 -25.95 -13.20
N GLY A 415 15.47 -25.16 -13.56
CA GLY A 415 14.33 -24.88 -12.67
C GLY A 415 14.66 -24.01 -11.45
N ARG A 416 15.79 -23.30 -11.46
CA ARG A 416 16.19 -22.31 -10.45
C ARG A 416 16.50 -20.97 -11.11
N PRO A 417 16.27 -19.84 -10.42
CA PRO A 417 16.75 -18.55 -10.91
C PRO A 417 18.28 -18.55 -10.97
N ALA A 418 18.84 -17.79 -11.91
CA ALA A 418 20.25 -17.43 -11.85
C ALA A 418 20.52 -16.68 -10.54
N ALA A 419 21.73 -16.80 -9.99
CA ALA A 419 22.08 -16.14 -8.73
C ALA A 419 23.52 -15.65 -8.74
N PHE A 420 23.73 -14.41 -8.28
CA PHE A 420 25.08 -13.90 -8.03
C PHE A 420 25.68 -14.60 -6.82
N SER A 421 26.91 -15.06 -6.93
CA SER A 421 27.72 -15.49 -5.80
C SER A 421 28.50 -14.29 -5.29
N LEU A 422 28.14 -13.79 -4.10
CA LEU A 422 28.73 -12.58 -3.54
C LEU A 422 29.71 -12.90 -2.42
N ASP A 423 30.38 -11.86 -1.92
CA ASP A 423 31.46 -11.94 -0.93
C ASP A 423 30.99 -12.35 0.48
N ASP A 424 29.68 -12.34 0.73
CA ASP A 424 29.05 -12.93 1.93
C ASP A 424 28.95 -14.46 1.88
N GLY A 425 29.41 -15.07 0.77
CA GLY A 425 29.39 -16.51 0.55
C GLY A 425 28.02 -17.07 0.19
N ARG A 426 27.03 -16.20 -0.13
CA ARG A 426 25.67 -16.61 -0.47
C ARG A 426 25.38 -16.43 -1.95
N LEU A 427 24.39 -17.19 -2.42
CA LEU A 427 23.77 -17.00 -3.72
C LEU A 427 22.60 -16.03 -3.58
N TRP A 428 22.67 -14.90 -4.28
CA TRP A 428 21.63 -13.88 -4.37
C TRP A 428 20.83 -14.09 -5.68
N PRO A 429 19.64 -14.73 -5.63
CA PRO A 429 18.85 -15.01 -6.82
C PRO A 429 18.48 -13.72 -7.54
N VAL A 430 18.51 -13.70 -8.86
CA VAL A 430 18.16 -12.52 -9.67
C VAL A 430 17.10 -12.88 -10.71
N GLY A 431 16.06 -12.04 -10.78
CA GLY A 431 14.89 -12.27 -11.61
C GLY A 431 15.04 -11.88 -13.08
N CYS A 432 16.20 -11.37 -13.51
CA CYS A 432 16.40 -10.88 -14.87
C CYS A 432 17.84 -11.01 -15.37
N LEU A 433 18.00 -11.02 -16.70
CA LEU A 433 19.31 -11.13 -17.37
C LEU A 433 20.02 -9.78 -17.50
N GLU A 434 19.26 -8.68 -17.45
CA GLU A 434 19.72 -7.32 -17.59
C GLU A 434 20.74 -7.00 -16.49
N ALA A 435 20.39 -7.27 -15.22
CA ALA A 435 21.29 -7.06 -14.09
C ALA A 435 22.60 -7.87 -14.22
N ILE A 436 22.53 -9.10 -14.76
CA ILE A 436 23.71 -9.95 -15.00
C ILE A 436 24.58 -9.33 -16.10
N THR A 437 23.96 -8.95 -17.21
CA THR A 437 24.62 -8.41 -18.40
C THR A 437 25.27 -7.06 -18.08
N HIS A 438 24.53 -6.16 -17.43
CA HIS A 438 25.02 -4.84 -17.05
C HIS A 438 26.06 -4.89 -15.92
N ASN A 439 26.15 -5.99 -15.16
CA ASN A 439 27.28 -6.24 -14.26
C ASN A 439 28.51 -6.84 -14.96
N ASN A 440 28.51 -7.01 -16.28
CA ASN A 440 29.56 -7.70 -17.05
C ASN A 440 29.82 -9.14 -16.55
N SER A 441 28.78 -9.80 -16.02
CA SER A 441 28.89 -11.14 -15.46
C SER A 441 28.50 -12.21 -16.48
N SER A 442 28.99 -13.43 -16.31
CA SER A 442 28.61 -14.58 -17.13
C SER A 442 28.04 -15.70 -16.26
N ILE A 443 27.06 -16.43 -16.82
CA ILE A 443 26.37 -17.49 -16.10
C ILE A 443 27.14 -18.79 -16.30
N ALA A 444 27.61 -19.37 -15.19
CA ALA A 444 28.11 -20.73 -15.12
C ALA A 444 27.01 -21.69 -14.67
N SER A 445 27.01 -22.92 -15.18
CA SER A 445 26.03 -23.94 -14.79
C SER A 445 26.46 -24.68 -13.52
N LEU A 446 25.52 -24.90 -12.61
CA LEU A 446 25.64 -25.83 -11.48
C LEU A 446 24.59 -26.94 -11.59
N GLY A 447 24.87 -28.09 -10.98
CA GLY A 447 23.84 -29.08 -10.71
C GLY A 447 22.80 -28.55 -9.73
N VAL A 448 21.54 -28.98 -9.87
CA VAL A 448 20.44 -28.53 -8.99
C VAL A 448 20.74 -28.77 -7.51
N SER A 449 21.30 -29.92 -7.15
CA SER A 449 21.69 -30.23 -5.77
C SER A 449 22.80 -29.34 -5.23
N GLN A 450 23.77 -28.95 -6.08
CA GLN A 450 24.84 -28.02 -5.71
C GLN A 450 24.28 -26.62 -5.49
N TRP A 451 23.38 -26.18 -6.38
CA TRP A 451 22.71 -24.90 -6.23
C TRP A 451 21.89 -24.90 -4.93
N ASP A 452 21.05 -25.89 -4.67
CA ASP A 452 20.19 -25.97 -3.49
C ASP A 452 20.98 -26.04 -2.17
N ALA A 453 22.20 -26.61 -2.18
CA ALA A 453 23.06 -26.71 -1.01
C ALA A 453 23.74 -25.38 -0.60
N LEU A 454 23.87 -24.42 -1.51
CA LEU A 454 24.51 -23.14 -1.24
C LEU A 454 23.55 -22.18 -0.51
N PRO A 455 24.00 -21.45 0.53
CA PRO A 455 23.15 -20.55 1.30
C PRO A 455 22.61 -19.41 0.42
N LYS A 456 21.39 -18.95 0.71
CA LYS A 456 20.70 -17.92 -0.09
C LYS A 456 20.73 -16.57 0.59
N GLY A 457 21.08 -15.55 -0.19
CA GLY A 457 20.80 -14.16 0.12
C GLY A 457 19.38 -13.79 -0.31
N PRO A 458 18.96 -12.54 -0.02
CA PRO A 458 17.73 -11.98 -0.56
C PRO A 458 17.63 -12.06 -2.08
N SER A 459 16.43 -12.32 -2.60
CA SER A 459 16.15 -12.29 -4.04
C SER A 459 16.19 -10.85 -4.57
N LEU A 460 16.76 -10.68 -5.76
CA LEU A 460 16.90 -9.43 -6.50
C LEU A 460 15.86 -9.40 -7.63
N HIS A 461 14.87 -8.52 -7.50
CA HIS A 461 13.77 -8.40 -8.45
C HIS A 461 13.99 -7.18 -9.32
N CYS A 462 13.95 -7.40 -10.62
CA CYS A 462 14.18 -6.32 -11.56
C CYS A 462 12.91 -5.51 -11.74
N VAL A 463 13.11 -4.23 -12.04
CA VAL A 463 12.06 -3.22 -12.12
C VAL A 463 12.04 -2.53 -13.48
N LYS A 464 12.64 -3.11 -14.52
CA LYS A 464 12.58 -2.54 -15.87
C LYS A 464 11.50 -3.21 -16.71
#